data_AF-A0A1D6H8S2-F1
#
_entry.id   AF-A0A1D6H8S2-F1
#
_cell.length_a   1.000
_cell.length_b   1.000
_cell.length_c   1.000
_cell.angle_alpha   90.00
_cell.angle_beta   90.00
_cell.angle_gamma   90.00
#
_symmetry.space_group_name_H-M   'P 1'
#
loop_
_entity.id
_entity.type
_entity.pdbx_description
1 polymer ?
#
loop_
_entity_poly.entity_id
_entity_poly.type
_entity_poly.pdbx_seq_one_letter_code
_entity_poly.pdbx_strand_id
1 'polypeptide(L)'
;MTTATVIRDEVGLSLDKADKSVLGTVAKVVLTKESTTIVGDGSTQEEVTKRVAQIKNLIEAAEQEYEKEKLNERIVKLAGGVAVIQVGAQTETELKEITHHLFE
;
A
#
# COMPACT_ATOMS: atom_id res chain seq x y z
N MET A 1 -0.61 4.75 -2.00
CA MET A 1 -1.70 5.13 -1.07
C MET A 1 -3.02 5.09 -1.84
N THR A 2 -4.17 5.32 -1.21
CA THR A 2 -5.48 5.18 -1.87
C THR A 2 -6.24 6.50 -2.02
N THR A 3 -5.66 7.63 -1.58
CA THR A 3 -6.32 8.96 -1.50
C THR A 3 -7.54 8.99 -0.55
N ALA A 4 -7.84 7.89 0.14
CA ALA A 4 -8.93 7.82 1.10
C ALA A 4 -8.66 8.69 2.33
N THR A 5 -9.72 9.27 2.87
CA THR A 5 -9.68 9.87 4.21
C THR A 5 -10.08 8.82 5.24
N VAL A 6 -9.30 8.68 6.30
CA VAL A 6 -9.61 7.72 7.37
C VAL A 6 -10.81 8.23 8.17
N ILE A 7 -11.92 7.50 8.14
CA ILE A 7 -13.14 7.81 8.90
C ILE A 7 -12.88 7.50 10.38
N ARG A 8 -12.97 8.52 11.22
CA ARG A 8 -12.84 8.43 12.68
C ARG A 8 -13.74 9.46 13.33
N ASP A 9 -14.54 9.01 14.29
CA ASP A 9 -15.52 9.86 14.99
C ASP A 9 -14.84 11.02 15.75
N GLU A 10 -13.62 10.81 16.25
CA GLU A 10 -12.81 11.83 16.94
C GLU A 10 -12.50 13.06 16.07
N VAL A 11 -12.53 12.90 14.74
CA VAL A 11 -12.25 13.96 13.76
C VAL A 11 -13.54 14.50 13.13
N GLY A 12 -14.70 14.11 13.66
CA GLY A 12 -16.02 14.55 13.20
C GLY A 12 -16.49 13.88 11.89
N LEU A 13 -15.79 12.85 11.43
CA LEU A 13 -16.18 12.03 10.28
C LEU A 13 -16.89 10.77 10.77
N SER A 14 -18.21 10.75 10.61
CA SER A 14 -19.06 9.63 11.01
C SER A 14 -19.47 8.79 9.79
N LEU A 15 -19.61 7.47 10.00
CA LEU A 15 -19.86 6.51 8.92
C LEU A 15 -21.19 6.78 8.18
N ASP A 16 -22.17 7.35 8.88
CA ASP A 16 -23.49 7.72 8.36
C ASP A 16 -23.44 8.89 7.35
N LYS A 17 -22.38 9.70 7.38
CA LYS A 17 -22.20 10.85 6.48
C LYS A 17 -21.06 10.67 5.49
N ALA A 18 -20.53 9.45 5.38
CA ALA A 18 -19.41 9.15 4.51
C ALA A 18 -19.86 9.11 3.03
N ASP A 19 -19.38 10.06 2.24
CA ASP A 19 -19.62 10.11 0.79
C ASP A 19 -18.48 9.46 0.00
N LYS A 20 -18.68 9.26 -1.31
CA LYS A 20 -17.62 8.73 -2.20
C LYS A 20 -16.34 9.57 -2.20
N SER A 21 -16.40 10.83 -1.78
CA SER A 21 -15.23 11.71 -1.64
C SER A 21 -14.26 11.27 -0.54
N VAL A 22 -14.72 10.51 0.47
CA VAL A 22 -13.85 10.01 1.54
C VAL A 22 -13.26 8.64 1.23
N LEU A 23 -13.84 7.93 0.25
CA LEU A 23 -13.38 6.62 -0.19
C LEU A 23 -12.16 6.74 -1.10
N GLY A 24 -11.29 5.74 -1.02
CA GLY A 24 -10.12 5.66 -1.90
C GLY A 24 -10.35 4.79 -3.12
N THR A 25 -9.59 5.06 -4.17
CA THR A 25 -9.61 4.28 -5.43
C THR A 25 -8.28 3.57 -5.63
N VAL A 26 -8.34 2.34 -6.12
CA VAL A 26 -7.17 1.49 -6.38
C VAL A 26 -7.42 0.65 -7.64
N ALA A 27 -6.36 0.26 -8.33
CA ALA A 27 -6.47 -0.52 -9.56
C ALA A 27 -6.82 -1.99 -9.30
N LYS A 28 -6.20 -2.58 -8.26
CA LYS A 28 -6.43 -3.99 -7.92
C LYS A 28 -6.20 -4.22 -6.43
N VAL A 29 -7.05 -5.05 -5.83
CA VAL A 29 -6.87 -5.55 -4.47
C VAL A 29 -6.77 -7.07 -4.53
N VAL A 30 -5.73 -7.61 -3.89
CA VAL A 30 -5.53 -9.06 -3.76
C VAL A 30 -5.55 -9.41 -2.27
N LEU A 31 -6.47 -10.28 -1.89
CA LEU A 31 -6.64 -10.76 -0.53
C LEU A 31 -6.23 -12.23 -0.46
N THR A 32 -5.29 -12.54 0.43
CA THR A 32 -4.92 -13.91 0.77
C THR A 32 -5.25 -14.16 2.24
N LYS A 33 -5.05 -15.40 2.72
CA LYS A 33 -5.28 -15.76 4.12
C LYS A 33 -4.41 -14.95 5.09
N GLU A 34 -3.20 -14.59 4.68
CA GLU A 34 -2.17 -14.01 5.56
C GLU A 34 -1.82 -12.56 5.19
N SER A 35 -2.12 -12.13 3.97
CA SER A 35 -1.72 -10.81 3.47
C SER A 35 -2.80 -10.13 2.63
N THR A 36 -2.75 -8.80 2.63
CA THR A 36 -3.58 -7.94 1.78
C THR A 36 -2.66 -7.05 0.96
N THR A 37 -2.74 -7.18 -0.35
CA THR A 37 -1.95 -6.38 -1.29
C THR A 37 -2.85 -5.42 -2.03
N ILE A 38 -2.52 -4.14 -1.96
CA ILE A 38 -3.26 -3.06 -2.61
C ILE A 38 -2.39 -2.46 -3.69
N VAL A 39 -2.82 -2.58 -4.94
CA VAL A 39 -2.13 -2.03 -6.12
C VAL A 39 -2.81 -0.72 -6.49
N GLY A 40 -2.08 0.38 -6.31
CA GLY A 40 -2.52 1.72 -6.71
C GLY A 40 -2.55 1.89 -8.23
N ASP A 41 -3.30 2.88 -8.70
CA ASP A 41 -3.41 3.29 -10.10
C ASP A 41 -2.34 4.31 -10.54
N GLY A 42 -1.36 4.58 -9.66
CA GLY A 42 -0.26 5.52 -9.90
C GLY A 42 -0.58 6.98 -9.53
N SER A 43 -1.84 7.31 -9.25
CA SER A 43 -2.25 8.69 -8.95
C SER A 43 -1.70 9.25 -7.63
N THR A 44 -1.22 8.39 -6.73
CA THR A 44 -0.81 8.76 -5.36
C THR A 44 0.70 8.82 -5.14
N GLN A 45 1.51 8.87 -6.21
CA GLN A 45 2.96 8.84 -6.09
C GLN A 45 3.52 10.04 -5.30
N GLU A 46 2.95 11.23 -5.49
CA GLU A 46 3.33 12.42 -4.74
C GLU A 46 2.97 12.30 -3.25
N GLU A 47 1.76 11.81 -2.94
CA GLU A 47 1.33 11.57 -1.56
C GLU A 47 2.23 10.56 -0.83
N VAL A 48 2.61 9.48 -1.51
CA VAL A 48 3.55 8.48 -0.99
C VAL A 48 4.89 9.15 -0.69
N THR A 49 5.42 9.96 -1.60
CA THR A 49 6.70 10.64 -1.44
C THR A 49 6.67 11.62 -0.26
N LYS A 50 5.60 12.42 -0.17
CA LYS A 50 5.37 13.34 0.95
C LYS A 50 5.27 12.58 2.27
N ARG A 51 4.59 11.43 2.28
CA ARG A 51 4.46 10.60 3.48
C ARG A 51 5.78 9.96 3.90
N VAL A 52 6.59 9.51 2.94
CA VAL A 52 7.94 9.00 3.20
C VAL A 52 8.81 10.09 3.81
N ALA A 53 8.78 11.32 3.27
CA ALA A 53 9.52 12.45 3.84
C ALA A 53 9.09 12.77 5.28
N GLN A 54 7.79 12.79 5.56
CA GLN A 54 7.28 12.98 6.92
C GLN A 54 7.80 11.91 7.89
N ILE A 55 7.81 10.63 7.47
CA ILE A 55 8.28 9.54 8.35
C ILE A 55 9.79 9.61 8.54
N LYS A 56 10.57 10.02 7.54
CA LYS A 56 12.01 10.25 7.69
C LYS A 56 12.31 11.28 8.77
N ASN A 57 11.59 12.40 8.77
CA ASN A 57 11.75 13.43 9.81
C ASN A 57 11.39 12.90 11.20
N LEU A 58 10.37 12.03 11.30
CA LEU A 58 9.99 11.39 12.57
C LEU A 58 11.07 10.41 13.06
N ILE A 59 11.78 9.73 12.17
CA ILE A 59 12.91 8.85 12.53
C ILE A 59 14.07 9.65 13.11
N GLU A 60 14.39 10.80 12.51
CA GLU A 60 15.44 11.69 12.98
C GLU A 60 15.13 12.26 14.37
N ALA A 61 13.86 12.54 14.65
CA ALA A 61 13.39 13.04 15.94
C ALA A 61 13.19 11.93 17.00
N ALA A 62 13.15 10.65 16.61
CA ALA A 62 12.95 9.55 17.53
C ALA A 62 14.20 9.29 18.36
N GLU A 63 14.05 9.18 19.68
CA GLU A 63 15.17 8.92 20.59
C GLU A 63 15.30 7.41 20.90
N GLN A 64 14.20 6.67 20.81
CA GLN A 64 14.15 5.25 21.13
C GLN A 64 14.41 4.39 19.90
N GLU A 65 15.31 3.42 20.02
CA GLU A 65 15.68 2.51 18.93
C GLU A 65 14.47 1.69 18.42
N TYR A 66 13.59 1.27 19.34
CA TYR A 66 12.35 0.56 19.00
C TYR A 66 11.43 1.39 18.09
N GLU A 67 11.30 2.70 18.34
CA GLU A 67 10.50 3.59 17.51
C GLU A 67 11.12 3.77 16.12
N LYS A 68 12.45 3.92 16.05
CA LYS A 68 13.18 3.98 14.77
C LYS A 68 12.98 2.72 13.95
N GLU A 69 13.06 1.54 14.56
CA GLU A 69 12.85 0.26 13.88
C GLU A 69 11.43 0.18 13.26
N LYS A 70 10.40 0.53 14.03
CA LYS A 70 9.01 0.50 13.55
C LYS A 70 8.74 1.52 12.45
N LEU A 71 9.33 2.70 12.54
CA LEU A 71 9.20 3.71 11.48
C LEU A 71 9.96 3.29 10.21
N ASN A 72 11.11 2.62 10.35
CA ASN A 72 11.85 2.06 9.22
C ASN A 72 11.06 0.95 8.50
N GLU A 73 10.46 0.00 9.23
CA GLU A 73 9.58 -1.02 8.65
C GLU A 73 8.47 -0.39 7.80
N ARG A 74 7.91 0.72 8.28
CA ARG A 74 6.87 1.45 7.57
C ARG A 74 7.39 2.16 6.32
N ILE A 75 8.57 2.80 6.38
CA ILE A 75 9.18 3.43 5.20
C ILE A 75 9.45 2.38 4.13
N VAL A 76 10.01 1.23 4.47
CA VAL A 76 10.33 0.18 3.51
C VAL A 76 9.05 -0.27 2.78
N LYS A 77 7.95 -0.50 3.53
CA LYS A 77 6.66 -0.86 2.93
C LYS A 77 6.07 0.23 2.03
N LEU A 78 6.28 1.51 2.37
CA LEU A 78 5.75 2.63 1.58
C LEU A 78 6.61 2.94 0.35
N ALA A 79 7.93 2.92 0.48
CA ALA A 79 8.87 3.26 -0.57
C ALA A 79 9.09 2.10 -1.56
N GLY A 80 9.01 0.84 -1.09
CA GLY A 80 9.16 -0.34 -1.93
C GLY A 80 8.05 -0.52 -2.96
N GLY A 81 6.86 0.03 -2.68
CA GLY A 81 5.72 -0.05 -3.60
C GLY A 81 5.28 -1.48 -3.93
N VAL A 82 4.59 -1.65 -5.06
CA VAL A 82 4.18 -2.96 -5.57
C VAL A 82 4.49 -3.00 -7.06
N ALA A 83 5.37 -3.92 -7.47
CA ALA A 83 5.63 -4.20 -8.88
C ALA A 83 4.61 -5.22 -9.40
N VAL A 84 4.08 -4.96 -10.60
CA VAL A 84 3.17 -5.88 -11.29
C VAL A 84 3.87 -6.46 -12.50
N ILE A 85 4.03 -7.79 -12.53
CA ILE A 85 4.61 -8.52 -13.66
C ILE A 85 3.46 -9.17 -14.43
N GLN A 86 3.37 -8.91 -15.72
CA GLN A 86 2.39 -9.52 -16.62
C GLN A 86 3.09 -10.55 -17.49
N VAL A 87 2.59 -11.78 -17.46
CA VAL A 87 3.15 -12.92 -18.18
C VAL A 87 2.10 -13.48 -19.12
N GLY A 88 2.48 -13.78 -20.35
CA GLY A 88 1.62 -14.40 -21.36
C GLY A 88 2.06 -15.83 -21.68
N ALA A 89 1.10 -16.68 -22.04
CA ALA A 89 1.34 -18.05 -22.52
C ALA A 89 0.27 -18.46 -23.55
N GLN A 90 0.53 -19.51 -24.33
CA GLN A 90 -0.42 -19.99 -25.35
C GLN A 90 -1.53 -20.85 -24.74
N THR A 91 -1.26 -21.54 -23.64
CA THR A 91 -2.23 -22.40 -22.93
C THR A 91 -2.31 -22.07 -21.44
N GLU A 92 -3.44 -22.43 -20.80
CA GLU A 92 -3.64 -22.20 -19.36
C GLU A 92 -2.62 -22.97 -18.50
N THR A 93 -2.25 -24.17 -18.94
CA THR A 93 -1.26 -25.02 -18.26
C THR A 93 0.10 -24.34 -18.21
N GLU A 94 0.58 -23.82 -19.34
CA GLU A 94 1.85 -23.08 -19.41
C GLU A 94 1.80 -21.80 -18.58
N LEU A 95 0.67 -21.07 -18.59
CA LEU A 95 0.54 -19.85 -17.80
C LEU A 95 0.69 -20.14 -16.30
N LYS A 96 0.11 -21.24 -15.81
CA LYS A 96 0.26 -21.68 -14.42
C LYS A 96 1.70 -22.11 -14.11
N GLU A 97 2.34 -22.84 -15.01
CA GLU A 97 3.72 -23.30 -14.84
C GLU A 97 4.71 -22.12 -14.78
N ILE A 98 4.63 -21.19 -15.72
CA ILE A 98 5.51 -20.01 -15.74
C ILE A 98 5.25 -19.12 -14.51
N THR A 99 3.99 -18.94 -14.13
CA THR A 99 3.64 -18.19 -12.92
C THR A 99 4.24 -18.86 -11.68
N HIS A 100 4.15 -20.18 -11.56
CA HIS A 100 4.70 -20.91 -10.43
C HIS A 100 6.22 -20.74 -10.31
N HIS A 101 6.97 -20.95 -11.40
CA HIS A 101 8.43 -20.80 -11.42
C HIS A 101 8.92 -19.37 -11.15
N LEU A 102 8.10 -18.35 -11.42
CA LEU A 102 8.44 -16.95 -11.11
C LEU A 102 8.27 -16.59 -9.63
N PHE A 103 7.49 -17.35 -8.87
CA PHE A 103 7.15 -17.09 -7.48
C PHE A 103 7.70 -18.13 -6.48
N GLU A 104 8.42 -19.16 -6.96
CA GLU A 104 9.33 -19.98 -6.14
C GLU A 104 10.61 -19.21 -5.78
#